data_AF-A0A965UNK6-F1
#
_entry.id   AF-A0A965UNK6-F1
#
_cell.length_a   1.000
_cell.length_b   1.000
_cell.length_c   1.000
_cell.angle_alpha   90.00
_cell.angle_beta   90.00
_cell.angle_gamma   90.00
#
_symmetry.space_group_name_H-M   'P 1'
#
loop_
_entity.id
_entity.type
_entity.pdbx_description
1 polymer ?
#
loop_
_entity_poly.entity_id
_entity_poly.type
_entity_poly.pdbx_seq_one_letter_code
_entity_poly.pdbx_strand_id
1 'polypeptide(L)'
;MNDNINPSHYKNKSIETIHAICSQLSEGEMIGYLRASIMKYIMRFGSKNGFTLEKAIEDTRKCKWFLDQLLLELDTIKSSGADSYKHSNVHSLFPKDKK
;
A
#
# COMPACT_ATOMS: atom_id res chain seq x y z
N MET A 1 -3.13 -13.95 -25.01
CA MET A 1 -2.45 -13.96 -23.70
C MET A 1 -3.07 -12.84 -22.87
N ASN A 2 -3.93 -13.18 -21.91
CA ASN A 2 -4.63 -12.20 -21.10
C ASN A 2 -3.71 -11.70 -19.99
N ASP A 3 -3.49 -10.40 -19.97
CA ASP A 3 -2.69 -9.71 -18.97
C ASP A 3 -3.43 -9.74 -17.63
N ASN A 4 -3.12 -10.75 -16.81
CA ASN A 4 -3.78 -11.00 -15.52
C ASN A 4 -3.38 -9.97 -14.45
N ILE A 5 -2.39 -9.12 -14.77
CA ILE A 5 -1.92 -8.04 -13.92
C ILE A 5 -2.83 -6.80 -14.11
N ASN A 6 -3.46 -6.65 -15.27
CA ASN A 6 -4.38 -5.55 -15.57
C ASN A 6 -5.55 -5.98 -16.48
N PRO A 7 -6.59 -6.64 -15.93
CA PRO A 7 -7.69 -7.14 -16.74
C PRO A 7 -8.46 -6.00 -17.41
N SER A 8 -8.93 -6.23 -18.64
CA SER A 8 -9.45 -5.21 -19.57
C SER A 8 -10.55 -4.30 -19.02
N HIS A 9 -11.31 -4.75 -18.01
CA HIS A 9 -12.36 -3.96 -17.38
C HIS A 9 -11.83 -2.86 -16.43
N TYR A 10 -10.54 -2.85 -16.08
CA TYR A 10 -9.88 -1.73 -15.40
C TYR A 10 -9.37 -0.64 -16.36
N LYS A 11 -9.22 -0.95 -17.66
CA LYS A 11 -8.68 -0.02 -18.67
C LYS A 11 -9.63 1.14 -19.05
N ASN A 12 -10.87 1.12 -18.56
CA ASN A 12 -11.90 2.13 -18.85
C ASN A 12 -12.10 3.17 -17.73
N LYS A 13 -11.20 3.24 -16.75
CA LYS A 13 -11.24 4.31 -15.75
C LYS A 13 -10.05 5.23 -15.95
N SER A 14 -10.34 6.48 -16.32
CA SER A 14 -9.38 7.60 -16.38
C SER A 14 -8.65 7.86 -15.06
N ILE A 15 -9.10 7.23 -13.97
CA ILE A 15 -8.51 7.30 -12.62
C ILE A 15 -8.49 5.88 -12.05
N GLU A 16 -7.30 5.39 -11.68
CA GLU A 16 -7.17 4.11 -10.97
C GLU A 16 -7.83 4.18 -9.58
N THR A 17 -8.38 3.07 -9.10
CA THR A 17 -9.10 3.04 -7.81
C THR A 17 -8.25 3.51 -6.64
N ILE A 18 -6.94 3.27 -6.68
CA ILE A 18 -6.02 3.76 -5.65
C ILE A 18 -5.95 5.28 -5.62
N HIS A 19 -5.91 5.97 -6.78
CA HIS A 19 -5.88 7.43 -6.84
C HIS A 19 -7.16 8.04 -6.25
N ALA A 20 -8.32 7.43 -6.51
CA ALA A 20 -9.59 7.86 -5.92
C ALA A 20 -9.68 7.62 -4.40
N ILE A 21 -8.99 6.59 -3.88
CA ILE A 21 -8.89 6.34 -2.44
C ILE A 21 -7.94 7.38 -1.83
N CYS A 22 -6.72 7.51 -2.37
CA CYS A 22 -5.72 8.45 -1.88
C CYS A 22 -6.21 9.90 -1.87
N SER A 23 -7.04 10.32 -2.84
CA SER A 23 -7.61 11.67 -2.88
C SER A 23 -8.57 11.98 -1.72
N GLN A 24 -9.03 10.97 -0.99
CA GLN A 24 -9.94 11.10 0.16
C GLN A 24 -9.22 10.92 1.50
N LEU A 25 -7.92 10.61 1.49
CA LEU A 25 -7.14 10.35 2.69
C LEU A 25 -6.25 11.54 3.04
N SER A 26 -6.03 11.77 4.32
CA SER A 26 -4.92 12.61 4.77
C SER A 26 -3.57 11.96 4.43
N GLU A 27 -2.50 12.75 4.42
CA GLU A 27 -1.13 12.27 4.17
C GLU A 27 -0.75 11.09 5.08
N GLY A 28 -1.05 11.19 6.38
CA GLY A 28 -0.77 10.12 7.34
C GLY A 28 -1.59 8.86 7.11
N GLU A 29 -2.85 9.00 6.68
CA GLU A 29 -3.72 7.86 6.34
C GLU A 29 -3.31 7.20 5.03
N MET A 30 -2.87 7.99 4.05
CA MET A 30 -2.35 7.49 2.77
C MET A 30 -1.07 6.67 2.99
N ILE A 31 -0.12 7.17 3.79
CA ILE A 31 1.08 6.41 4.20
C ILE A 31 0.66 5.13 4.93
N GLY A 32 -0.31 5.22 5.85
CA GLY A 32 -0.86 4.06 6.56
C GLY A 32 -1.46 3.01 5.62
N TYR A 33 -2.23 3.44 4.62
CA TYR A 33 -2.84 2.61 3.60
C TYR A 33 -1.79 1.89 2.74
N LEU A 34 -0.75 2.61 2.30
CA LEU A 34 0.35 2.03 1.52
C LEU A 34 1.11 1.00 2.36
N ARG A 35 1.45 1.30 3.62
CA ARG A 35 2.08 0.37 4.56
C ARG A 35 1.24 -0.90 4.78
N ALA A 36 -0.06 -0.74 5.02
CA ALA A 36 -0.97 -1.86 5.20
C ALA A 36 -1.09 -2.72 3.93
N SER A 37 -1.09 -2.08 2.75
CA SER A 37 -1.13 -2.79 1.46
C SER A 37 0.15 -3.59 1.21
N ILE A 38 1.33 -3.03 1.51
CA ILE A 38 2.61 -3.76 1.45
C ILE A 38 2.55 -4.99 2.35
N MET A 39 2.18 -4.82 3.63
CA MET A 39 2.06 -5.91 4.59
C MET A 39 1.08 -6.98 4.09
N LYS A 40 -0.07 -6.58 3.55
CA LYS A 40 -1.06 -7.50 2.97
C LYS A 40 -0.44 -8.41 1.89
N TYR A 41 0.37 -7.87 0.97
CA TYR A 41 0.99 -8.69 -0.09
C TYR A 41 2.15 -9.56 0.41
N ILE A 42 2.93 -9.06 1.38
CA ILE A 42 3.96 -9.87 2.05
C ILE A 42 3.32 -11.04 2.80
N MET A 43 2.24 -10.81 3.55
CA MET A 43 1.53 -11.88 4.28
C MET A 43 0.79 -12.84 3.35
N ARG A 44 0.38 -12.37 2.16
CA ARG A 44 -0.31 -13.20 1.17
C ARG A 44 0.64 -14.16 0.45
N PHE A 45 1.92 -13.78 0.32
CA PHE A 45 2.97 -14.60 -0.27
C PHE A 45 2.98 -16.00 0.39
N GLY A 46 2.71 -17.03 -0.40
CA GLY A 46 2.67 -18.42 0.08
C GLY A 46 1.38 -18.82 0.83
N SER A 47 0.38 -17.94 1.00
CA SER A 47 -0.82 -18.28 1.78
C SER A 47 -2.09 -18.43 0.93
N LYS A 48 -2.40 -17.46 0.04
CA LYS A 48 -3.79 -17.31 -0.44
C LYS A 48 -4.17 -18.07 -1.72
N ASN A 49 -3.22 -18.67 -2.46
CA ASN A 49 -3.54 -19.37 -3.73
C ASN A 49 -2.54 -20.51 -4.04
N GLY A 50 -1.98 -21.15 -3.00
CA GLY A 50 -0.94 -22.16 -3.13
C GLY A 50 0.48 -21.58 -3.21
N PHE A 51 1.47 -22.44 -2.97
CA PHE A 51 2.90 -22.11 -2.99
C PHE A 51 3.49 -22.17 -4.40
N THR A 52 2.77 -21.65 -5.40
CA THR A 52 3.29 -21.61 -6.77
C THR A 52 4.19 -20.41 -6.98
N LEU A 53 5.28 -20.62 -7.74
CA LEU A 53 6.25 -19.56 -8.02
C LEU A 53 5.62 -18.37 -8.76
N GLU A 54 4.66 -18.62 -9.65
CA GLU A 54 3.96 -17.55 -10.37
C GLU A 54 3.16 -16.63 -9.45
N LYS A 55 2.44 -17.19 -8.47
CA LYS A 55 1.65 -16.39 -7.51
C LYS A 55 2.52 -15.66 -6.51
N ALA A 56 3.59 -16.32 -6.07
CA ALA A 56 4.66 -15.69 -5.31
C ALA A 56 5.21 -14.45 -6.04
N ILE A 57 5.58 -14.59 -7.32
CA ILE A 57 6.06 -13.48 -8.15
C ILE A 57 5.01 -12.38 -8.31
N GLU A 58 3.74 -12.74 -8.53
CA GLU A 58 2.64 -11.78 -8.66
C GLU A 58 2.46 -10.93 -7.38
N ASP A 59 2.45 -11.57 -6.21
CA ASP A 59 2.33 -10.88 -4.92
C ASP A 59 3.58 -10.04 -4.61
N THR A 60 4.79 -10.52 -4.93
CA THR A 60 6.03 -9.74 -4.81
C THR A 60 6.02 -8.51 -5.71
N ARG A 61 5.55 -8.62 -6.96
CA ARG A 61 5.43 -7.47 -7.88
C ARG A 61 4.43 -6.44 -7.36
N LYS A 62 3.30 -6.88 -6.81
CA LYS A 62 2.32 -5.97 -6.17
C LYS A 62 2.92 -5.28 -4.96
N CYS A 63 3.61 -6.03 -4.09
CA CYS A 63 4.33 -5.46 -2.96
C CYS A 63 5.32 -4.37 -3.40
N LYS A 64 6.14 -4.66 -4.43
CA LYS A 64 7.08 -3.69 -4.99
C LYS A 64 6.38 -2.42 -5.49
N TRP A 65 5.26 -2.57 -6.21
CA TRP A 65 4.53 -1.42 -6.71
C TRP A 65 4.04 -0.50 -5.57
N PHE A 66 3.45 -1.06 -4.50
CA PHE A 66 3.03 -0.27 -3.34
C PHE A 66 4.22 0.36 -2.59
N LEU A 67 5.36 -0.32 -2.56
CA LEU A 67 6.60 0.22 -1.99
C LEU A 67 7.11 1.42 -2.81
N ASP A 68 7.11 1.30 -4.13
CA ASP A 68 7.54 2.37 -5.04
C ASP A 68 6.61 3.60 -4.90
N GLN A 69 5.29 3.40 -4.74
CA GLN A 69 4.34 4.49 -4.43
C GLN A 69 4.62 5.15 -3.08
N LEU A 70 4.91 4.36 -2.04
CA LEU A 70 5.25 4.89 -0.72
C LEU A 70 6.52 5.73 -0.75
N LEU A 71 7.55 5.30 -1.49
CA LEU A 71 8.77 6.06 -1.67
C LEU A 71 8.50 7.40 -2.36
N LEU A 72 7.71 7.41 -3.44
CA LEU A 72 7.33 8.63 -4.15
C LEU A 72 6.64 9.65 -3.23
N GLU A 73 5.70 9.18 -2.39
CA GLU A 73 5.00 10.04 -1.45
C GLU A 73 5.96 10.64 -0.41
N LEU A 74 6.84 9.83 0.16
CA LEU A 74 7.84 10.29 1.14
C LEU A 74 8.85 11.28 0.53
N ASP A 75 9.28 11.06 -0.71
CA ASP A 75 10.16 11.99 -1.43
C ASP A 75 9.46 13.32 -1.74
N THR A 76 8.16 13.28 -2.03
CA THR A 76 7.33 14.48 -2.26
C THR A 76 7.18 15.30 -0.97
N ILE A 77 6.94 14.63 0.16
CA ILE A 77 6.86 15.25 1.50
C ILE A 77 8.21 15.89 1.86
N LYS A 78 9.31 15.15 1.65
CA LYS A 78 10.67 15.64 1.89
C LYS A 78 11.01 16.86 1.04
N SER A 79 10.63 16.85 -0.23
CA SER A 79 10.83 17.97 -1.16
C SER A 79 10.03 19.21 -0.77
N SER A 80 8.91 19.02 -0.06
CA SER A 80 8.08 20.10 0.48
C SER A 80 8.67 20.74 1.75
N GLY A 81 9.85 20.27 2.21
CA GLY A 81 10.56 20.81 3.38
C GLY A 81 10.06 20.28 4.72
N ALA A 82 9.26 19.22 4.73
CA ALA A 82 8.80 18.58 5.95
C ALA A 82 9.81 17.51 6.43
N ASP A 83 10.26 17.62 7.68
CA ASP A 83 11.16 16.64 8.32
C ASP A 83 10.43 15.40 8.88
N SER A 84 9.09 15.43 8.90
CA SER A 84 8.27 14.33 9.43
C SER A 84 6.93 14.24 8.70
N TYR A 85 6.46 13.01 8.49
CA TYR A 85 5.07 12.77 8.08
C TYR A 85 4.19 12.77 9.33
N LYS A 86 3.10 13.55 9.33
CA LYS A 86 2.19 13.64 10.49
C LYS A 86 1.47 12.30 10.64
N HIS A 87 1.90 11.49 11.60
CA HIS A 87 1.16 10.31 12.02
C HIS A 87 0.37 10.64 13.30
N SER A 88 -0.92 10.92 13.17
CA SER A 88 -1.81 10.79 14.32
C SER A 88 -1.90 9.30 14.64
N ASN A 89 -1.03 8.83 15.54
CA ASN A 89 -1.12 7.51 16.15
C ASN A 89 -2.44 7.45 16.94
N VAL A 90 -3.56 7.24 16.24
CA VAL A 90 -4.74 6.67 16.88
C VAL A 90 -4.35 5.23 17.14
N HIS A 91 -3.84 4.99 18.34
CA HIS A 91 -4.42 4.05 19.28
C HIS A 91 -3.33 3.56 20.24
N SER A 92 -3.40 4.03 21.48
CA SER A 92 -2.98 3.28 22.65
C SER A 92 -3.84 1.99 22.70
N LEU A 93 -3.56 1.00 21.84
CA LEU A 93 -4.32 -0.27 21.78
C LEU A 93 -3.97 -1.20 22.92
N PHE A 94 -2.83 -0.97 23.56
CA PHE A 94 -2.43 -1.66 24.76
C PHE A 94 -2.70 -0.70 25.92
N PRO A 95 -3.68 -0.97 26.80
CA PRO A 95 -3.70 -0.30 28.08
C PRO A 95 -2.31 -0.52 28.69
N LYS A 96 -1.61 0.56 29.07
CA LYS A 96 -0.40 0.44 29.87
C LYS A 96 -0.82 -0.39 31.08
N ASP A 97 -0.31 -1.61 31.20
CA ASP A 97 -0.52 -2.42 32.39
C ASP A 97 -0.12 -1.54 33.58
N LYS A 98 -1.13 -1.11 34.35
CA LYS A 98 -0.91 -0.30 35.54
C LYS A 98 -0.15 -1.20 36.51
N LYS A 99 1.10 -0.81 36.79
CA LYS A 99 1.88 -1.35 37.91
C LYS A 99 1.10 -1.24 39.22
#